data_AF-A0A0G0CDT3-F1
#
_entry.id   AF-A0A0G0CDT3-F1
#
_cell.length_a   1.000
_cell.length_b   1.000
_cell.length_c   1.000
_cell.angle_alpha   90.00
_cell.angle_beta   90.00
_cell.angle_gamma   90.00
#
_symmetry.space_group_name_H-M   'P 1'
#
loop_
_entity.id
_entity.type
_entity.pdbx_description
1 polymer ?
#
loop_
_entity_poly.entity_id
_entity_poly.type
_entity_poly.pdbx_seq_one_letter_code
_entity_poly.pdbx_strand_id
1 'polypeptide(L)'
;MIRTQVYIPEEAHRKLGRLAEQKAQPMAKIVRDFIEEGLQKTQTGDYSGKKTLLAIVNMKLRGEDTNLSQNIDHYLYGASKYEE
;
A
#
# COMPACT_ATOMS: atom_id res chain seq x y z
N MET A 1 -20.96 -7.12 20.10
CA MET A 1 -19.71 -6.39 20.40
C MET A 1 -18.87 -7.24 21.35
N ILE A 2 -17.56 -7.36 21.10
CA ILE A 2 -16.61 -8.04 22.00
C ILE A 2 -15.92 -6.98 22.85
N ARG A 3 -15.81 -7.19 24.16
CA ARG A 3 -15.08 -6.29 25.08
C ARG A 3 -13.63 -6.75 25.16
N THR A 4 -12.72 -5.91 24.69
CA THR A 4 -11.27 -6.18 24.73
C THR A 4 -10.59 -5.13 25.59
N GLN A 5 -9.67 -5.57 26.44
CA GLN A 5 -8.77 -4.69 27.18
C GLN A 5 -7.44 -4.63 26.42
N VAL A 6 -6.98 -3.43 26.10
CA VAL A 6 -5.74 -3.20 25.36
C VAL A 6 -4.94 -2.16 26.10
N TYR A 7 -3.63 -2.36 26.21
CA TYR A 7 -2.74 -1.35 26.75
C TYR A 7 -2.51 -0.25 25.71
N ILE A 8 -2.70 1.01 26.12
CA ILE A 8 -2.51 2.18 25.26
C ILE A 8 -1.62 3.16 26.02
N PRO A 9 -0.57 3.73 25.39
CA PRO A 9 0.26 4.74 26.03
C PRO A 9 -0.58 5.92 26.55
N GLU A 10 -0.20 6.47 27.69
CA GLU A 10 -0.97 7.53 28.36
C GLU A 10 -1.20 8.75 27.45
N GLU A 11 -0.18 9.15 26.69
CA GLU A 11 -0.31 10.27 25.75
C GLU A 11 -1.37 10.01 24.68
N ALA A 12 -1.44 8.79 24.15
CA ALA A 12 -2.42 8.42 23.15
C ALA A 12 -3.84 8.41 23.75
N HIS A 13 -4.00 7.89 24.97
CA HIS A 13 -5.27 7.95 25.70
C HIS A 13 -5.74 9.40 25.90
N ARG A 14 -4.84 10.29 26.34
CA ARG A 14 -5.15 11.73 26.51
C ARG A 14 -5.58 12.38 25.19
N LYS A 15 -4.90 12.08 24.08
CA LYS A 15 -5.24 12.59 22.74
C LYS A 15 -6.62 12.09 22.29
N LEU A 16 -6.92 10.81 22.51
CA LEU A 16 -8.23 10.22 22.18
C LEU A 16 -9.37 10.87 22.97
N GLY A 17 -9.16 11.17 24.26
CA GLY A 17 -10.13 11.87 25.10
C GLY A 17 -10.45 13.27 24.57
N ARG A 18 -9.41 14.07 24.27
CA ARG A 18 -9.59 15.41 23.69
C ARG A 18 -10.34 15.37 22.35
N LEU A 19 -10.02 14.39 21.51
CA LEU A 19 -10.69 14.24 20.21
C LEU A 19 -12.17 13.84 20.36
N ALA A 20 -12.46 13.00 21.35
CA ALA A 20 -13.83 12.59 21.69
C ALA A 20 -14.67 13.79 22.15
N GLU A 21 -14.10 14.66 23.00
CA GLU A 21 -14.72 15.92 23.42
C GLU A 21 -14.98 16.86 22.24
N GLN A 22 -13.97 17.10 21.40
CA GLN A 22 -14.09 17.96 20.22
C GLN A 22 -15.19 17.49 19.25
N LYS A 23 -15.35 16.17 19.10
CA LYS A 23 -16.36 15.57 18.22
C LYS A 23 -17.70 15.31 18.90
N ALA A 24 -17.86 15.64 20.19
CA ALA A 24 -19.03 15.32 20.99
C ALA A 24 -19.46 13.83 20.88
N GLN A 25 -18.48 12.93 20.89
CA GLN A 25 -18.69 11.49 20.69
C GLN A 25 -18.04 10.68 21.81
N PRO A 26 -18.56 9.50 22.16
CA PRO A 26 -17.90 8.62 23.12
C PRO A 26 -16.51 8.20 22.62
N MET A 27 -15.49 8.21 23.47
CA MET A 27 -14.13 7.79 23.12
C MET A 27 -14.09 6.37 22.52
N ALA A 28 -14.94 5.46 22.99
CA ALA A 28 -15.05 4.12 22.43
C ALA A 28 -15.47 4.11 20.95
N LYS A 29 -16.25 5.09 20.49
CA LYS A 29 -16.61 5.23 19.07
C LYS A 29 -15.37 5.67 18.27
N ILE A 30 -14.68 6.70 18.74
CA ILE A 30 -13.43 7.18 18.13
C ILE A 30 -12.39 6.06 17.98
N VAL A 31 -12.20 5.26 19.02
CA VAL A 31 -11.28 4.12 18.99
C VAL A 31 -11.70 3.09 17.94
N ARG A 32 -12.99 2.76 17.83
CA ARG A 32 -13.49 1.82 16.82
C ARG A 32 -13.27 2.35 15.41
N ASP A 33 -13.59 3.62 15.17
CA ASP A 33 -13.43 4.24 13.85
C ASP A 33 -11.96 4.20 13.40
N PHE A 34 -11.01 4.48 14.31
CA PHE A 34 -9.59 4.35 14.00
C PHE A 34 -9.14 2.92 13.75
N ILE A 35 -9.68 1.94 14.48
CA ILE A 35 -9.36 0.52 14.23
C ILE A 35 -9.86 0.12 12.84
N GLU A 36 -11.09 0.51 12.47
CA GLU A 36 -11.67 0.20 11.18
C GLU A 36 -10.89 0.87 10.03
N GLU A 37 -10.56 2.15 10.17
CA GLU A 37 -9.73 2.88 9.20
C GLU A 37 -8.33 2.24 9.08
N GLY A 38 -7.73 1.86 10.21
CA GLY A 38 -6.44 1.15 10.24
C GLY A 38 -6.50 -0.17 9.48
N LEU A 39 -7.53 -0.99 9.71
CA LEU A 39 -7.73 -2.26 9.02
C LEU A 39 -7.95 -2.06 7.52
N GLN A 40 -8.74 -1.07 7.11
CA GLN A 40 -8.97 -0.76 5.69
C GLN A 40 -7.68 -0.30 4.99
N LYS A 41 -6.87 0.54 5.64
CA LYS A 41 -5.56 0.97 5.13
C LYS A 41 -4.58 -0.20 5.01
N THR A 42 -4.59 -1.12 5.97
CA THR A 42 -3.73 -2.31 5.89
C THR A 42 -4.18 -3.28 4.79
N GLN A 43 -5.49 -3.45 4.58
CA GLN A 43 -6.01 -4.32 3.52
C GLN A 43 -5.81 -3.76 2.10
N THR A 44 -5.68 -2.45 1.95
CA THR A 44 -5.47 -1.80 0.65
C THR A 44 -4.02 -1.76 0.19
N GLY A 45 -3.07 -2.07 1.07
CA GLY A 45 -1.68 -2.33 0.67
C GLY A 45 -1.57 -3.66 -0.07
N ASP A 46 -1.44 -3.62 -1.40
CA ASP A 46 -1.17 -4.84 -2.17
C ASP A 46 0.31 -5.24 -2.03
N TYR A 47 0.66 -5.82 -0.89
CA TYR A 47 2.00 -6.34 -0.61
C TYR A 47 2.38 -7.55 -1.48
N SER A 48 1.42 -8.12 -2.21
CA SER A 48 1.67 -9.25 -3.11
C SER A 48 2.22 -8.82 -4.46
N GLY A 49 2.23 -7.51 -4.76
CA GLY A 49 2.61 -6.97 -6.06
C GLY A 49 1.60 -7.29 -7.17
N LYS A 50 0.46 -7.92 -6.85
CA LYS A 50 -0.51 -8.44 -7.82
C LYS A 50 -1.19 -7.32 -8.60
N LYS A 51 -1.54 -6.20 -7.98
CA LYS A 51 -2.04 -4.99 -8.65
C LYS A 51 -1.02 -4.44 -9.64
N THR A 52 0.24 -4.37 -9.24
CA THR A 52 1.33 -3.87 -10.08
C THR A 52 1.53 -4.79 -11.28
N LEU A 53 1.56 -6.10 -11.07
CA LEU A 53 1.63 -7.09 -12.15
C LEU A 53 0.42 -7.01 -13.08
N LEU A 54 -0.79 -6.89 -12.52
CA LEU A 54 -2.02 -6.74 -13.31
C LEU A 54 -2.00 -5.43 -14.13
N ALA A 55 -1.47 -4.34 -13.55
CA ALA A 55 -1.30 -3.08 -14.25
C ALA A 55 -0.30 -3.20 -15.41
N ILE A 56 0.83 -3.87 -15.22
CA ILE A 56 1.83 -4.14 -16.27
C ILE A 56 1.22 -4.98 -17.40
N VAL A 57 0.50 -6.04 -17.07
CA VAL A 57 -0.19 -6.89 -18.07
C VAL A 57 -1.24 -6.09 -18.84
N ASN A 58 -1.99 -5.22 -18.16
CA ASN A 58 -3.02 -4.38 -18.77
C ASN A 58 -2.48 -3.24 -19.65
N MET A 59 -1.19 -2.91 -19.55
CA MET A 59 -0.57 -1.95 -20.47
C MET A 59 -0.47 -2.47 -21.91
N LYS A 60 -0.84 -3.74 -22.17
CA LYS A 60 -0.83 -4.37 -23.50
C LYS A 60 0.47 -4.09 -24.25
N LEU A 61 1.58 -4.08 -23.53
CA LEU A 61 2.91 -3.88 -24.10
C LEU A 61 3.17 -5.03 -25.08
N ARG A 62 2.92 -4.78 -26.36
CA ARG A 62 3.29 -5.67 -27.44
C ARG A 62 4.74 -5.35 -27.77
N GLY A 63 5.65 -6.16 -27.23
CA GLY A 63 7.04 -6.11 -27.65
C GLY A 63 7.13 -6.63 -29.08
N GLU A 64 7.42 -5.73 -30.02
CA GLU A 64 7.77 -6.11 -31.39
C GLU A 64 9.11 -6.89 -31.41
N ASP A 65 9.95 -6.65 -30.40
CA ASP A 65 11.26 -7.26 -30.24
C ASP A 65 11.27 -8.21 -29.04
N THR A 66 11.45 -9.51 -29.30
CA THR A 66 11.27 -10.59 -28.31
C THR A 66 12.46 -10.73 -27.35
N ASN A 67 13.61 -10.10 -27.65
CA ASN A 67 14.89 -10.30 -26.95
C ASN A 67 15.41 -9.04 -26.24
N LEU A 68 14.55 -8.36 -25.50
CA LEU A 68 14.92 -7.17 -24.70
C LEU A 68 15.92 -7.51 -23.58
N SER A 69 15.73 -8.66 -22.92
CA SER A 69 16.59 -9.08 -21.79
C SER A 69 17.98 -9.52 -22.22
N GLN A 70 18.14 -9.97 -23.46
CA GLN A 70 19.43 -10.44 -23.99
C GLN A 70 20.29 -9.31 -24.54
N ASN A 71 19.68 -8.16 -24.89
CA ASN A 71 20.36 -7.04 -25.54
C ASN A 71 20.22 -5.75 -24.72
N ILE A 72 20.24 -5.86 -23.39
CA ILE A 72 20.06 -4.72 -22.48
C ILE A 72 21.04 -3.59 -22.83
N ASP A 73 22.30 -3.92 -23.12
CA ASP A 73 23.33 -2.94 -23.45
C ASP A 73 23.09 -2.21 -24.78
N HIS A 74 22.47 -2.88 -25.77
CA HIS A 74 22.04 -2.24 -27.01
C HIS A 74 21.00 -1.15 -26.73
N TYR A 75 19.98 -1.48 -25.93
CA TYR A 75 18.87 -0.55 -25.67
C TYR A 75 19.22 0.54 -24.67
N LEU A 76 20.13 0.28 -23.72
CA LEU A 76 20.54 1.26 -22.71
C LEU A 76 21.71 2.14 -23.16
N TYR A 77 22.64 1.58 -23.95
CA TYR A 77 23.92 2.22 -24.25
C TYR A 77 24.26 2.26 -25.75
N GLY A 78 23.37 1.79 -26.62
CA GLY A 78 23.54 1.86 -28.08
C GLY A 78 24.59 0.90 -28.64
N ALA A 79 24.98 -0.14 -27.90
CA ALA A 79 25.88 -1.19 -28.39
C ALA A 79 25.28 -1.93 -29.60
N SER A 80 26.07 -2.55 -30.48
CA SER A 80 25.52 -3.31 -31.62
C SER A 80 24.66 -4.49 -31.15
N LYS A 81 23.50 -4.72 -31.80
CA LYS A 81 22.59 -5.83 -31.49
C LYS A 81 23.08 -7.18 -32.05
N TYR A 82 24.00 -7.15 -33.02
CA TYR A 82 24.60 -8.32 -33.65
C TYR A 82 26.11 -8.13 -33.65
N GLU A 83 26.85 -9.09 -33.10
CA GLU A 83 28.29 -9.20 -33.33
C GLU A 83 28.48 -9.69 -34.77
N GLU A 84 29.09 -8.86 -35.62
CA GLU A 84 29.82 -9.31 -36.82
C GLU A 84 31.31 -9.44 -36.48
#